data_AF-A0A6G0UBU6-F1
#
_entry.id   AF-A0A6G0UBU6-F1
#
_cell.length_a   1.000
_cell.length_b   1.000
_cell.length_c   1.000
_cell.angle_alpha   90.00
_cell.angle_beta   90.00
_cell.angle_gamma   90.00
#
_symmetry.space_group_name_H-M   'P 1'
#
loop_
_entity.id
_entity.type
_entity.pdbx_description
1 polymer ?
#
loop_
_entity_poly.entity_id
_entity_poly.type
_entity_poly.pdbx_seq_one_letter_code
_entity_poly.pdbx_strand_id
1 'polypeptide(L)'
;MGTCTYYVTKPCDRDDFYVTSRSYIAPANPHVAIADRFTVFTYNQTFYIDQTSSFYFNGIKTNLPFYFPSAFNPIVTVNMVSGKATITIIPLKSTITFVSAQLCVTLPHMEQFYGNDTMCGAFGNIDGDCTDDVVFENGTTVTAPATCTTPPAVTAAQWIDSWIAPDPEPGCVRGGTIAADSTCNLTAYTADCAPINQVLSSTGPFKACLALGNDIINNYYYGCLYDTCEGHSRCDSLATFARTCQERIPFVDLDNWRTELNCPY
;
A
#
# COMPACT_ATOMS: atom_id res chain seq x y z
N MET A 1 9.32 -3.53 -2.20
CA MET A 1 10.14 -4.76 -2.28
C MET A 1 11.16 -4.92 -1.15
N GLY A 2 11.45 -3.93 -0.30
CA GLY A 2 12.40 -4.15 0.81
C GLY A 2 11.76 -4.72 2.07
N THR A 3 12.58 -5.26 2.98
CA THR A 3 12.16 -5.87 4.25
C THR A 3 12.44 -5.01 5.48
N CYS A 4 12.95 -3.80 5.28
CA CYS A 4 13.11 -2.83 6.36
C CYS A 4 11.75 -2.27 6.82
N THR A 5 11.74 -1.62 7.98
CA THR A 5 10.62 -0.78 8.37
C THR A 5 10.74 0.58 7.66
N TYR A 6 9.65 1.05 7.05
CA TYR A 6 9.61 2.32 6.33
C TYR A 6 8.58 3.26 6.96
N TYR A 7 8.88 4.56 7.00
CA TYR A 7 7.87 5.60 7.16
C TYR A 7 6.98 5.61 5.92
N VAL A 8 5.77 5.08 6.08
CA VAL A 8 4.75 5.10 5.04
C VAL A 8 4.25 6.52 4.86
N THR A 9 3.90 7.16 5.98
CA THR A 9 3.52 8.56 6.01
C THR A 9 3.77 9.15 7.39
N LYS A 10 4.17 10.42 7.43
CA LYS A 10 4.31 11.25 8.64
C LYS A 10 4.24 12.73 8.23
N PRO A 11 3.97 13.67 9.15
CA PRO A 11 4.20 15.08 8.86
C PRO A 11 5.68 15.34 8.52
N CYS A 12 5.95 16.26 7.61
CA CYS A 12 7.33 16.53 7.18
C CYS A 12 8.20 17.17 8.27
N ASP A 13 7.60 18.00 9.12
CA ASP A 13 8.29 18.87 10.08
C ASP A 13 8.17 18.42 11.55
N ARG A 14 7.45 17.31 11.82
CA ARG A 14 7.18 16.82 13.18
C ARG A 14 6.98 15.31 13.21
N ASP A 15 7.24 14.72 14.38
CA ASP A 15 7.14 13.28 14.62
C ASP A 15 6.01 12.93 15.62
N ASP A 16 4.93 13.73 15.64
CA ASP A 16 3.78 13.54 16.54
C ASP A 16 2.71 12.57 16.00
N PHE A 17 2.78 12.26 14.72
CA PHE A 17 1.99 11.26 14.01
C PHE A 17 2.87 10.56 12.98
N TYR A 18 2.84 9.23 12.93
CA TYR A 18 3.41 8.51 11.79
C TYR A 18 2.80 7.12 11.66
N VAL A 19 2.86 6.61 10.44
CA VAL A 19 2.57 5.21 10.13
C VAL A 19 3.83 4.60 9.56
N THR A 20 4.28 3.49 10.15
CA THR A 20 5.33 2.66 9.56
C THR A 20 4.79 1.31 9.14
N SER A 21 5.39 0.74 8.11
CA SER A 21 5.12 -0.63 7.69
C SER A 21 6.43 -1.35 7.49
N ARG A 22 6.41 -2.64 7.79
CA ARG A 22 7.45 -3.56 7.37
C ARG A 22 6.86 -4.69 6.56
N SER A 23 7.71 -5.28 5.75
CA SER A 23 7.39 -6.44 4.93
C SER A 23 8.39 -7.56 5.17
N TYR A 24 7.97 -8.81 4.97
CA TYR A 24 8.89 -9.96 4.86
C TYR A 24 8.96 -10.42 3.40
N ILE A 25 10.07 -11.08 3.06
CA ILE A 25 10.21 -11.75 1.77
C ILE A 25 9.34 -13.01 1.77
N ALA A 26 8.44 -13.12 0.80
CA ALA A 26 7.63 -14.31 0.63
C ALA A 26 8.54 -15.55 0.41
N PRO A 27 8.38 -16.64 1.19
CA PRO A 27 9.27 -17.81 1.08
C PRO A 27 9.31 -18.45 -0.31
N ALA A 28 8.23 -18.32 -1.09
CA ALA A 28 8.14 -18.85 -2.45
C ALA A 28 8.76 -17.92 -3.51
N ASN A 29 9.12 -16.69 -3.15
CA ASN A 29 9.56 -15.68 -4.11
C ASN A 29 10.46 -14.60 -3.46
N PRO A 30 11.79 -14.64 -3.70
CA PRO A 30 12.75 -13.75 -3.04
C PRO A 30 12.63 -12.27 -3.44
N HIS A 31 11.90 -11.97 -4.51
CA HIS A 31 11.69 -10.60 -4.99
C HIS A 31 10.38 -9.99 -4.48
N VAL A 32 9.63 -10.68 -3.64
CA VAL A 32 8.31 -10.23 -3.20
C VAL A 32 8.33 -9.88 -1.73
N ALA A 33 7.89 -8.66 -1.40
CA ALA A 33 7.77 -8.22 -0.02
C ALA A 33 6.29 -8.03 0.34
N ILE A 34 5.81 -8.79 1.33
CA ILE A 34 4.43 -8.78 1.81
C ILE A 34 4.40 -7.98 3.12
N ALA A 35 3.55 -6.95 3.20
CA ALA A 35 3.42 -6.18 4.44
C ALA A 35 2.95 -7.10 5.58
N ASP A 36 3.65 -7.06 6.69
CA ASP A 36 3.56 -8.07 7.75
C ASP A 36 3.16 -7.47 9.08
N ARG A 37 3.70 -6.29 9.37
CA ARG A 37 3.42 -5.55 10.58
C ARG A 37 3.40 -4.07 10.27
N PHE A 38 2.67 -3.34 11.09
CA PHE A 38 2.63 -1.89 10.99
C PHE A 38 2.53 -1.26 12.37
N THR A 39 3.01 -0.03 12.45
CA THR A 39 2.95 0.79 13.65
C THR A 39 2.23 2.09 13.30
N VAL A 40 1.31 2.51 14.16
CA VAL A 40 0.78 3.86 14.18
C VAL A 40 1.26 4.51 15.46
N PHE A 41 1.94 5.64 15.35
CA PHE A 41 2.27 6.51 16.48
C PHE A 41 1.40 7.74 16.42
N THR A 42 0.76 8.07 17.53
CA THR A 42 -0.02 9.29 17.70
C THR A 42 -0.29 9.55 19.19
N TYR A 43 -0.43 10.80 19.60
CA TYR A 43 -0.68 11.17 21.00
C TYR A 43 0.32 10.57 22.00
N ASN A 44 1.59 10.46 21.59
CA ASN A 44 2.65 9.82 22.35
C ASN A 44 2.35 8.36 22.74
N GLN A 45 1.53 7.68 21.94
CA GLN A 45 1.20 6.27 22.08
C GLN A 45 1.60 5.51 20.83
N THR A 46 2.01 4.26 21.02
CA THR A 46 2.36 3.33 19.94
C THR A 46 1.30 2.25 19.83
N PHE A 47 0.68 2.14 18.67
CA PHE A 47 -0.28 1.11 18.31
C PHE A 47 0.38 0.21 17.26
N TYR A 48 0.70 -1.02 17.63
CA TYR A 48 1.44 -1.95 16.78
C TYR A 48 0.61 -3.21 16.53
N ILE A 49 0.59 -3.67 15.29
CA ILE A 49 0.00 -4.96 14.91
C ILE A 49 1.06 -5.77 14.19
N ASP A 50 1.29 -6.99 14.67
CA ASP A 50 2.27 -7.92 14.09
C ASP A 50 1.67 -8.81 12.99
N GLN A 51 2.53 -9.63 12.37
CA GLN A 51 2.18 -10.60 11.34
C GLN A 51 1.16 -11.66 11.76
N THR A 52 0.95 -11.87 13.06
CA THR A 52 -0.05 -12.79 13.61
C THR A 52 -1.38 -12.10 13.91
N SER A 53 -1.53 -10.84 13.48
CA SER A 53 -2.66 -9.98 13.83
C SER A 53 -2.79 -9.74 15.35
N SER A 54 -1.71 -9.93 16.11
CA SER A 54 -1.68 -9.60 17.53
C SER A 54 -1.49 -8.09 17.70
N PHE A 55 -2.34 -7.47 18.52
CA PHE A 55 -2.27 -6.05 18.82
C PHE A 55 -1.43 -5.78 20.08
N TYR A 56 -0.61 -4.74 20.01
CA TYR A 56 0.22 -4.25 21.10
C TYR A 56 0.00 -2.74 21.27
N PHE A 57 -0.24 -2.33 22.51
CA PHE A 57 -0.30 -0.94 22.91
C PHE A 57 0.93 -0.61 23.76
N ASN A 58 1.78 0.30 23.30
CA ASN A 58 3.07 0.63 23.93
C ASN A 58 3.92 -0.61 24.27
N GLY A 59 3.99 -1.56 23.34
CA GLY A 59 4.74 -2.81 23.51
C GLY A 59 4.06 -3.89 24.36
N ILE A 60 2.88 -3.60 24.94
CA ILE A 60 2.12 -4.57 25.74
C ILE A 60 1.05 -5.22 24.88
N LYS A 61 1.11 -6.55 24.75
CA LYS A 61 0.08 -7.33 24.03
C LYS A 61 -1.29 -7.08 24.68
N THR A 62 -2.25 -6.63 23.88
CA THR A 62 -3.56 -6.15 24.36
C THR A 62 -4.69 -6.76 23.54
N ASN A 63 -5.82 -7.03 24.18
CA ASN A 63 -6.98 -7.59 23.52
C ASN A 63 -7.74 -6.52 22.72
N LEU A 64 -8.40 -6.96 21.64
CA LEU A 64 -9.31 -6.14 20.85
C LEU A 64 -10.78 -6.47 21.19
N PRO A 65 -11.72 -5.51 21.08
CA PRO A 65 -11.50 -4.12 20.69
C PRO A 65 -10.78 -3.30 21.78
N PHE A 66 -9.99 -2.32 21.35
CA PHE A 66 -9.24 -1.44 22.24
C PHE A 66 -9.64 0.01 22.06
N TYR A 67 -9.64 0.77 23.16
CA TYR A 67 -10.05 2.16 23.22
C TYR A 67 -9.06 2.95 24.06
N PHE A 68 -8.52 4.03 23.51
CA PHE A 68 -7.63 4.94 24.22
C PHE A 68 -8.25 6.34 24.29
N PRO A 69 -8.24 7.03 25.44
CA PRO A 69 -7.80 6.55 26.76
C PRO A 69 -8.79 5.59 27.44
N SER A 70 -10.06 5.57 27.01
CA SER A 70 -11.08 4.68 27.57
C SER A 70 -12.23 4.44 26.58
N ALA A 71 -13.04 3.40 26.82
CA ALA A 71 -14.21 3.09 26.00
C ALA A 71 -15.34 4.15 26.07
N PHE A 72 -15.40 4.94 27.14
CA PHE A 72 -16.44 5.97 27.32
C PHE A 72 -16.11 7.27 26.58
N ASN A 73 -14.83 7.57 26.39
CA ASN A 73 -14.37 8.76 25.68
C ASN A 73 -13.10 8.42 24.88
N PRO A 74 -13.23 7.64 23.80
CA PRO A 74 -12.10 7.26 22.99
C PRO A 74 -11.67 8.42 22.08
N ILE A 75 -10.36 8.61 21.96
CA ILE A 75 -9.72 9.40 20.90
C ILE A 75 -9.07 8.49 19.86
N VAL A 76 -8.70 7.26 20.23
CA VAL A 76 -8.29 6.21 19.31
C VAL A 76 -9.09 4.95 19.61
N THR A 77 -9.55 4.27 18.56
CA THR A 77 -10.16 2.94 18.65
C THR A 77 -9.42 1.97 17.75
N VAL A 78 -9.28 0.73 18.21
CA VAL A 78 -8.69 -0.37 17.42
C VAL A 78 -9.67 -1.54 17.41
N ASN A 79 -10.04 -1.98 16.22
CA ASN A 79 -10.99 -3.07 16.01
C ASN A 79 -10.44 -4.08 15.01
N MET A 80 -10.88 -5.34 15.15
CA MET A 80 -10.62 -6.41 14.20
C MET A 80 -11.96 -7.01 13.78
N VAL A 81 -12.32 -6.87 12.51
CA VAL A 81 -13.57 -7.41 11.95
C VAL A 81 -13.22 -8.20 10.71
N SER A 82 -13.58 -9.48 10.68
CA SER A 82 -13.34 -10.38 9.53
C SER A 82 -11.90 -10.34 9.00
N GLY A 83 -10.91 -10.33 9.90
CA GLY A 83 -9.48 -10.29 9.54
C GLY A 83 -8.97 -8.92 9.09
N LYS A 84 -9.81 -7.87 9.11
CA LYS A 84 -9.40 -6.48 8.87
C LYS A 84 -9.17 -5.77 10.20
N ALA A 85 -7.93 -5.39 10.46
CA ALA A 85 -7.60 -4.47 11.53
C ALA A 85 -7.93 -3.03 11.11
N THR A 86 -8.53 -2.25 12.01
CA THR A 86 -8.86 -0.83 11.79
C THR A 86 -8.47 -0.03 13.02
N ILE A 87 -7.55 0.92 12.85
CA ILE A 87 -7.22 1.95 13.84
C ILE A 87 -7.89 3.25 13.39
N THR A 88 -8.81 3.76 14.19
CA THR A 88 -9.48 5.05 13.95
C THR A 88 -8.97 6.09 14.93
N ILE A 89 -8.43 7.18 14.41
CA ILE A 89 -8.00 8.35 15.18
C ILE A 89 -9.09 9.42 15.06
N ILE A 90 -9.94 9.51 16.08
CA ILE A 90 -11.21 10.25 16.04
C ILE A 90 -10.99 11.76 15.82
N PRO A 91 -10.12 12.46 16.58
CA PRO A 91 -9.95 13.90 16.39
C PRO A 91 -9.34 14.25 15.02
N LEU A 92 -8.50 13.36 14.48
CA LEU A 92 -7.88 13.52 13.17
C LEU A 92 -8.77 13.02 12.03
N LYS A 93 -9.96 12.46 12.31
CA LYS A 93 -10.85 11.79 11.33
C LYS A 93 -10.09 10.86 10.39
N SER A 94 -9.07 10.19 10.91
CA SER A 94 -8.13 9.38 10.14
C SER A 94 -8.35 7.91 10.43
N THR A 95 -8.16 7.06 9.44
CA THR A 95 -8.27 5.60 9.60
C THR A 95 -7.10 4.90 8.95
N ILE A 96 -6.54 3.92 9.67
CA ILE A 96 -5.50 3.03 9.19
C ILE A 96 -6.09 1.64 9.19
N THR A 97 -6.07 0.96 8.05
CA THR A 97 -6.59 -0.40 7.92
C THR A 97 -5.55 -1.35 7.40
N PHE A 98 -5.58 -2.57 7.91
CA PHE A 98 -4.72 -3.65 7.46
C PHE A 98 -5.54 -4.91 7.24
N VAL A 99 -5.52 -5.43 6.01
CA VAL A 99 -6.26 -6.64 5.62
C VAL A 99 -5.49 -7.35 4.51
N SER A 100 -5.30 -8.66 4.63
CA SER A 100 -4.65 -9.49 3.60
C SER A 100 -3.33 -8.88 3.09
N ALA A 101 -2.46 -8.47 4.02
CA ALA A 101 -1.18 -7.81 3.74
C ALA A 101 -1.24 -6.47 2.97
N GLN A 102 -2.40 -5.82 2.96
CA GLN A 102 -2.58 -4.48 2.40
C GLN A 102 -2.75 -3.49 3.53
N LEU A 103 -1.87 -2.49 3.58
CA LEU A 103 -1.99 -1.33 4.46
C LEU A 103 -2.66 -0.18 3.67
N CYS A 104 -3.73 0.37 4.22
CA CYS A 104 -4.35 1.58 3.70
C CYS A 104 -4.36 2.65 4.79
N VAL A 105 -3.91 3.86 4.44
CA VAL A 105 -4.00 5.04 5.31
C VAL A 105 -4.98 6.01 4.66
N THR A 106 -5.99 6.44 5.41
CA THR A 106 -6.97 7.44 4.98
C THR A 106 -6.85 8.64 5.90
N LEU A 107 -6.42 9.77 5.33
CA LEU A 107 -6.36 11.07 5.98
C LEU A 107 -7.44 11.97 5.38
N PRO A 108 -8.13 12.80 6.17
CA PRO A 108 -9.09 13.76 5.63
C PRO A 108 -8.38 14.92 4.94
N HIS A 109 -9.09 15.56 4.01
CA HIS A 109 -8.65 16.82 3.40
C HIS A 109 -8.74 17.95 4.44
N MET A 110 -7.67 18.16 5.19
CA MET A 110 -7.52 19.20 6.21
C MET A 110 -6.13 19.84 6.09
N GLU A 111 -5.99 21.12 6.43
CA GLU A 111 -4.74 21.88 6.31
C GLU A 111 -3.53 21.18 6.93
N GLN A 112 -3.71 20.49 8.06
CA GLN A 112 -2.64 19.76 8.75
C GLN A 112 -2.12 18.52 8.02
N PHE A 113 -2.78 18.09 6.94
CA PHE A 113 -2.44 16.91 6.14
C PHE A 113 -2.34 17.21 4.63
N TYR A 114 -2.76 18.40 4.18
CA TYR A 114 -2.87 18.72 2.75
C TYR A 114 -1.92 19.86 2.37
N GLY A 115 -1.10 19.63 1.34
CA GLY A 115 -0.09 20.56 0.85
C GLY A 115 1.26 19.88 0.63
N ASN A 116 2.09 20.48 -0.23
CA ASN A 116 3.33 19.89 -0.73
C ASN A 116 4.30 19.48 0.41
N ASP A 117 4.46 20.33 1.42
CA ASP A 117 5.38 20.11 2.54
C ASP A 117 4.68 19.69 3.84
N THR A 118 3.44 19.17 3.76
CA THR A 118 2.68 18.80 4.97
C THR A 118 2.92 17.37 5.40
N MET A 119 2.76 16.43 4.47
CA MET A 119 2.94 15.00 4.68
C MET A 119 4.09 14.50 3.82
N CYS A 120 4.88 13.61 4.40
CA CYS A 120 6.09 13.05 3.83
C CYS A 120 6.13 11.54 4.09
N GLY A 121 6.91 10.80 3.31
CA GLY A 121 7.07 9.36 3.45
C GLY A 121 7.03 8.64 2.12
N ALA A 122 7.04 7.32 2.18
CA ALA A 122 6.95 6.46 1.00
C ALA A 122 5.63 6.59 0.22
N PHE A 123 4.61 7.27 0.77
CA PHE A 123 3.33 7.54 0.09
C PHE A 123 3.26 8.93 -0.58
N GLY A 124 4.33 9.72 -0.52
CA GLY A 124 4.35 11.07 -1.10
C GLY A 124 3.65 12.11 -0.22
N ASN A 125 3.34 13.26 -0.83
CA ASN A 125 2.62 14.34 -0.19
C ASN A 125 1.11 14.16 -0.42
N ILE A 126 0.30 15.14 -0.01
CA ILE A 126 -1.14 15.11 -0.30
C ILE A 126 -1.56 16.51 -0.74
N ASP A 127 -1.30 16.87 -1.99
CA ASP A 127 -1.73 18.17 -2.53
C ASP A 127 -2.50 18.07 -3.85
N GLY A 128 -2.73 16.84 -4.32
CA GLY A 128 -3.44 16.55 -5.57
C GLY A 128 -2.56 16.65 -6.82
N ASP A 129 -1.26 16.89 -6.67
CA ASP A 129 -0.26 16.82 -7.72
C ASP A 129 0.61 15.56 -7.54
N CYS A 130 0.36 14.56 -8.38
CA CYS A 130 1.15 13.33 -8.36
C CYS A 130 2.63 13.51 -8.78
N THR A 131 2.97 14.64 -9.40
CA THR A 131 4.26 14.81 -10.09
C THR A 131 5.40 15.09 -9.12
N ASP A 132 5.09 15.47 -7.89
CA ASP A 132 6.03 15.68 -6.81
C ASP A 132 5.88 14.69 -5.63
N ASP A 133 5.07 13.63 -5.77
CA ASP A 133 4.94 12.58 -4.74
C ASP A 133 6.24 11.79 -4.51
N VAL A 134 7.11 11.71 -5.53
CA VAL A 134 8.37 10.93 -5.47
C VAL A 134 9.52 11.80 -4.96
N VAL A 135 9.48 12.11 -3.67
CA VAL A 135 10.54 12.85 -2.95
C VAL A 135 11.34 11.92 -2.05
N PHE A 136 12.66 11.94 -2.21
CA PHE A 136 13.58 11.30 -1.27
C PHE A 136 13.57 12.06 0.07
N GLU A 137 13.89 11.39 1.18
CA GLU A 137 13.97 12.02 2.51
C GLU A 137 14.90 13.26 2.55
N ASN A 138 15.92 13.31 1.69
CA ASN A 138 16.82 14.46 1.57
C ASN A 138 16.27 15.63 0.74
N GLY A 139 15.01 15.57 0.31
CA GLY A 139 14.33 16.58 -0.51
C GLY A 139 14.64 16.49 -2.01
N THR A 140 15.42 15.52 -2.46
CA THR A 140 15.67 15.33 -3.89
C THR A 140 14.43 14.71 -4.53
N THR A 141 13.92 15.30 -5.60
CA THR A 141 12.79 14.74 -6.34
C THR A 141 13.30 13.86 -7.49
N VAL A 142 12.63 12.73 -7.71
CA VAL A 142 12.72 12.08 -9.02
C VAL A 142 11.89 12.95 -9.95
N THR A 143 12.47 13.47 -11.03
CA THR A 143 11.67 14.12 -12.07
C THR A 143 10.77 13.04 -12.67
N ALA A 144 9.58 12.86 -12.09
CA ALA A 144 8.57 12.00 -12.67
C ALA A 144 8.31 12.54 -14.09
N PRO A 145 8.14 11.68 -15.09
CA PRO A 145 7.50 12.12 -16.32
C PRO A 145 6.19 12.82 -15.91
N ALA A 146 5.81 13.90 -16.61
CA ALA A 146 4.65 14.76 -16.30
C ALA A 146 3.27 14.07 -16.32
N THR A 147 3.23 12.74 -16.15
CA THR A 147 2.12 11.83 -16.40
C THR A 147 1.77 10.94 -15.19
N CYS A 148 2.17 11.31 -13.97
CA CYS A 148 1.91 10.51 -12.75
C CYS A 148 2.40 9.05 -12.85
N THR A 149 3.41 8.79 -13.68
CA THR A 149 3.86 7.42 -13.94
C THR A 149 4.85 6.98 -12.87
N THR A 150 4.63 5.80 -12.31
CA THR A 150 5.56 5.16 -11.39
C THR A 150 6.96 5.11 -12.01
N PRO A 151 8.01 5.56 -11.30
CA PRO A 151 9.37 5.49 -11.81
C PRO A 151 9.82 4.02 -12.00
N PRO A 152 10.91 3.78 -12.74
CA PRO A 152 11.48 2.43 -12.88
C PRO A 152 11.64 1.75 -11.52
N ALA A 153 11.42 0.43 -11.46
CA ALA A 153 11.33 -0.33 -10.19
C ALA A 153 12.52 -0.09 -9.24
N VAL A 154 13.75 -0.03 -9.78
CA VAL A 154 14.96 0.27 -8.98
C VAL A 154 14.89 1.66 -8.38
N THR A 155 14.51 2.68 -9.16
CA THR A 155 14.36 4.06 -8.69
C THR A 155 13.23 4.18 -7.68
N ALA A 156 12.09 3.54 -7.93
CA ALA A 156 10.97 3.50 -6.98
C ALA A 156 11.40 2.86 -5.64
N ALA A 157 12.16 1.76 -5.70
CA ALA A 157 12.63 1.08 -4.51
C ALA A 157 13.69 1.90 -3.74
N GLN A 158 14.58 2.61 -4.44
CA GLN A 158 15.55 3.52 -3.83
C GLN A 158 14.90 4.74 -3.17
N TRP A 159 13.84 5.28 -3.78
CA TRP A 159 13.02 6.33 -3.18
C TRP A 159 12.41 5.84 -1.86
N ILE A 160 11.78 4.68 -1.86
CA ILE A 160 11.23 4.08 -0.64
C ILE A 160 12.34 3.79 0.39
N ASP A 161 13.52 3.32 -0.04
CA ASP A 161 14.67 3.10 0.83
C ASP A 161 15.19 4.37 1.53
N SER A 162 14.91 5.55 0.98
CA SER A 162 15.23 6.80 1.67
C SER A 162 14.35 7.06 2.89
N TRP A 163 13.20 6.39 3.00
CA TRP A 163 12.25 6.51 4.10
C TRP A 163 12.35 5.37 5.12
N ILE A 164 13.51 4.70 5.23
CA ILE A 164 13.72 3.66 6.24
C ILE A 164 13.61 4.28 7.64
N ALA A 165 12.66 3.77 8.43
CA ALA A 165 12.51 4.15 9.82
C ALA A 165 13.53 3.41 10.71
N PRO A 166 13.89 3.95 11.88
CA PRO A 166 14.67 3.22 12.87
C PRO A 166 13.99 1.89 13.22
N ASP A 167 14.67 0.77 12.94
CA ASP A 167 14.15 -0.58 13.17
C ASP A 167 14.94 -1.25 14.32
N PRO A 168 14.26 -1.77 15.35
CA PRO A 168 14.93 -2.50 16.42
C PRO A 168 15.47 -3.87 15.95
N GLU A 169 15.01 -4.41 14.82
CA GLU A 169 15.50 -5.70 14.31
C GLU A 169 16.64 -5.50 13.28
N PRO A 170 17.83 -6.07 13.53
CA PRO A 170 18.94 -5.99 12.60
C PRO A 170 18.74 -6.91 11.38
N GLY A 171 19.36 -6.55 10.26
CA GLY A 171 19.49 -7.44 9.10
C GLY A 171 18.38 -7.34 8.05
N CYS A 172 17.66 -6.22 7.99
CA CYS A 172 16.73 -5.97 6.90
C CYS A 172 17.47 -5.79 5.55
N VAL A 173 16.77 -6.11 4.46
CA VAL A 173 17.25 -5.98 3.08
C VAL A 173 16.53 -4.81 2.43
N ARG A 174 17.31 -3.88 1.89
CA ARG A 174 16.81 -2.70 1.18
C ARG A 174 16.09 -3.10 -0.11
N GLY A 175 15.03 -2.37 -0.45
CA GLY A 175 14.24 -2.62 -1.65
C GLY A 175 15.05 -2.43 -2.92
N GLY A 176 15.90 -1.40 -2.97
CA GLY A 176 16.77 -1.12 -4.11
C GLY A 176 17.76 -2.26 -4.39
N THR A 177 18.23 -2.96 -3.34
CA THR A 177 19.06 -4.16 -3.50
C THR A 177 18.29 -5.28 -4.17
N ILE A 178 17.05 -5.55 -3.73
CA ILE A 178 16.20 -6.61 -4.27
C ILE A 178 15.77 -6.28 -5.71
N ALA A 179 15.40 -5.03 -5.97
CA ALA A 179 14.95 -4.58 -7.28
C ALA A 179 16.09 -4.59 -8.32
N ALA A 180 17.32 -4.29 -7.91
CA ALA A 180 18.49 -4.33 -8.80
C ALA A 180 18.88 -5.75 -9.21
N ASP A 181 18.49 -6.76 -8.43
CA ASP A 181 18.73 -8.18 -8.71
C ASP A 181 17.60 -8.82 -9.53
N SER A 182 16.52 -8.09 -9.81
CA SER A 182 15.41 -8.61 -10.61
C SER A 182 15.81 -8.72 -12.09
N THR A 183 15.65 -9.92 -12.66
CA THR A 183 15.80 -10.18 -14.11
C THR A 183 14.46 -10.07 -14.86
N CYS A 184 13.46 -9.47 -14.23
CA CYS A 184 12.09 -9.46 -14.72
C CYS A 184 11.96 -8.74 -16.08
N ASN A 185 11.51 -9.48 -17.10
CA ASN A 185 11.11 -8.92 -18.38
C ASN A 185 9.58 -8.79 -18.49
N LEU A 186 9.05 -7.62 -18.11
CA LEU A 186 7.61 -7.34 -18.11
C LEU A 186 6.93 -7.59 -19.47
N THR A 187 7.64 -7.45 -20.59
CA THR A 187 7.05 -7.65 -21.93
C THR A 187 6.55 -9.09 -22.14
N ALA A 188 7.19 -10.07 -21.49
CA ALA A 188 6.82 -11.48 -21.57
C ALA A 188 5.42 -11.77 -20.96
N TYR A 189 4.94 -10.91 -20.05
CA TYR A 189 3.70 -11.11 -19.29
C TYR A 189 2.55 -10.21 -19.75
N THR A 190 2.75 -9.45 -20.82
CA THR A 190 1.75 -8.54 -21.39
C THR A 190 0.44 -9.24 -21.72
N ALA A 191 0.50 -10.49 -22.20
CA ALA A 191 -0.66 -11.32 -22.49
C ALA A 191 -1.41 -11.80 -21.23
N ASP A 192 -0.68 -12.15 -20.16
CA ASP A 192 -1.27 -12.63 -18.90
C ASP A 192 -2.08 -11.53 -18.20
N CYS A 193 -1.60 -10.28 -18.30
CA CYS A 193 -2.23 -9.12 -17.68
C CYS A 193 -3.10 -8.29 -18.64
N ALA A 194 -3.16 -8.67 -19.93
CA ALA A 194 -3.97 -8.01 -20.95
C ALA A 194 -5.43 -7.78 -20.53
N PRO A 195 -6.11 -8.67 -19.78
CA PRO A 195 -7.49 -8.44 -19.36
C PRO A 195 -7.71 -7.13 -18.58
N ILE A 196 -6.73 -6.65 -17.81
CA ILE A 196 -6.80 -5.37 -17.11
C ILE A 196 -6.67 -4.21 -18.11
N ASN A 197 -5.70 -4.28 -19.03
CA ASN A 197 -5.47 -3.23 -20.02
C ASN A 197 -6.62 -3.08 -21.03
N GLN A 198 -7.31 -4.19 -21.35
CA GLN A 198 -8.48 -4.20 -22.25
C GLN A 198 -9.63 -3.30 -21.78
N VAL A 199 -9.68 -2.99 -20.47
CA VAL A 199 -10.66 -2.06 -19.89
C VAL A 199 -10.56 -0.68 -20.53
N LEU A 200 -9.35 -0.19 -20.83
CA LEU A 200 -9.14 1.11 -21.49
C LEU A 200 -9.79 1.21 -22.87
N SER A 201 -10.02 0.06 -23.51
CA SER A 201 -10.73 -0.06 -24.78
C SER A 201 -12.19 -0.48 -24.63
N SER A 202 -12.74 -0.49 -23.41
CA SER A 202 -14.09 -0.98 -23.09
C SER A 202 -14.33 -2.43 -23.52
N THR A 203 -13.29 -3.28 -23.46
CA THR A 203 -13.34 -4.69 -23.89
C THR A 203 -12.88 -5.64 -22.79
N GLY A 204 -13.09 -6.94 -23.02
CA GLY A 204 -12.64 -7.98 -22.09
C GLY A 204 -13.55 -8.19 -20.88
N PRO A 205 -13.17 -9.11 -19.98
CA PRO A 205 -13.97 -9.53 -18.83
C PRO A 205 -14.15 -8.41 -17.79
N PHE A 206 -13.24 -7.45 -17.73
CA PHE A 206 -13.30 -6.33 -16.78
C PHE A 206 -13.81 -5.03 -17.39
N LYS A 207 -14.40 -5.03 -18.60
CA LYS A 207 -14.83 -3.80 -19.30
C LYS A 207 -15.71 -2.86 -18.47
N ALA A 208 -16.49 -3.39 -17.53
CA ALA A 208 -17.35 -2.61 -16.64
C ALA A 208 -16.57 -1.72 -15.65
N CYS A 209 -15.26 -1.94 -15.52
CA CYS A 209 -14.36 -1.20 -14.63
C CYS A 209 -13.81 0.09 -15.25
N LEU A 210 -14.24 0.49 -16.45
CA LEU A 210 -13.73 1.71 -17.13
C LEU A 210 -13.86 2.97 -16.25
N ALA A 211 -14.91 3.05 -15.43
CA ALA A 211 -15.15 4.18 -14.54
C ALA A 211 -14.10 4.33 -13.41
N LEU A 212 -13.17 3.37 -13.25
CA LEU A 212 -12.01 3.55 -12.36
C LEU A 212 -11.05 4.63 -12.87
N GLY A 213 -11.05 4.94 -14.17
CA GLY A 213 -10.13 5.89 -14.77
C GLY A 213 -8.77 5.27 -15.14
N ASN A 214 -8.09 5.92 -16.09
CA ASN A 214 -6.92 5.36 -16.76
C ASN A 214 -5.75 5.10 -15.81
N ASP A 215 -5.49 5.99 -14.85
CA ASP A 215 -4.33 5.89 -13.96
C ASP A 215 -4.45 4.68 -13.03
N ILE A 216 -5.64 4.46 -12.46
CA ILE A 216 -5.90 3.29 -11.61
C ILE A 216 -5.77 2.00 -12.43
N ILE A 217 -6.35 1.97 -13.64
CA ILE A 217 -6.28 0.79 -14.52
C ILE A 217 -4.82 0.48 -14.91
N ASN A 218 -4.05 1.51 -15.29
CA ASN A 218 -2.64 1.37 -15.64
C ASN A 218 -1.82 0.85 -14.46
N ASN A 219 -2.04 1.37 -13.25
CA ASN A 219 -1.35 0.92 -12.04
C ASN A 219 -1.61 -0.56 -11.77
N TYR A 220 -2.86 -1.01 -11.89
CA TYR A 220 -3.18 -2.44 -11.75
C TYR A 220 -2.60 -3.31 -12.87
N TYR A 221 -2.55 -2.80 -14.10
CA TYR A 221 -1.95 -3.52 -15.22
C TYR A 221 -0.45 -3.73 -15.01
N TYR A 222 0.31 -2.67 -14.73
CA TYR A 222 1.75 -2.77 -14.48
C TYR A 222 2.06 -3.55 -13.20
N GLY A 223 1.22 -3.41 -12.16
CA GLY A 223 1.29 -4.25 -10.96
C GLY A 223 1.16 -5.74 -11.29
N CYS A 224 0.16 -6.12 -12.10
CA CYS A 224 0.01 -7.50 -12.57
C CYS A 224 1.23 -7.99 -13.36
N LEU A 225 1.78 -7.17 -14.27
CA LEU A 225 2.98 -7.54 -15.03
C LEU A 225 4.14 -7.84 -14.08
N TYR A 226 4.34 -6.97 -13.09
CA TYR A 226 5.40 -7.11 -12.10
C TYR A 226 5.21 -8.36 -11.25
N ASP A 227 4.02 -8.52 -10.67
CA ASP A 227 3.64 -9.66 -9.84
C ASP A 227 3.87 -10.98 -10.60
N THR A 228 3.31 -11.10 -11.80
CA THR A 228 3.41 -12.33 -12.61
C THR A 228 4.85 -12.63 -13.00
N CYS A 229 5.62 -11.58 -13.29
CA CYS A 229 7.00 -11.69 -13.71
C CYS A 229 7.93 -12.13 -12.58
N GLU A 230 7.68 -11.65 -11.36
CA GLU A 230 8.40 -12.14 -10.20
C GLU A 230 7.96 -13.56 -9.84
N GLY A 231 6.79 -14.03 -10.29
CA GLY A 231 6.31 -15.40 -10.08
C GLY A 231 5.07 -15.51 -9.17
N HIS A 232 4.36 -14.40 -8.92
CA HIS A 232 3.02 -14.47 -8.37
C HIS A 232 2.02 -15.08 -9.35
N SER A 233 0.94 -15.61 -8.78
CA SER A 233 -0.22 -15.99 -9.55
C SER A 233 -0.81 -14.77 -10.23
N ARG A 234 -0.86 -14.77 -11.57
CA ARG A 234 -1.61 -13.75 -12.33
C ARG A 234 -3.05 -13.63 -11.82
N CYS A 235 -3.64 -14.72 -11.34
CA CYS A 235 -5.01 -14.75 -10.84
C CYS A 235 -5.20 -13.95 -9.54
N ASP A 236 -4.15 -13.80 -8.72
CA ASP A 236 -4.22 -12.99 -7.50
C ASP A 236 -4.22 -11.49 -7.84
N SER A 237 -3.40 -11.08 -8.81
CA SER A 237 -3.38 -9.71 -9.32
C SER A 237 -4.71 -9.37 -10.00
N LEU A 238 -5.25 -10.28 -10.84
CA LEU A 238 -6.57 -10.12 -11.47
C LEU A 238 -7.70 -10.06 -10.42
N ALA A 239 -7.64 -10.89 -9.37
CA ALA A 239 -8.63 -10.86 -8.29
C ALA A 239 -8.58 -9.55 -7.50
N THR A 240 -7.38 -9.00 -7.28
CA THR A 240 -7.22 -7.72 -6.60
C THR A 240 -7.84 -6.59 -7.41
N PHE A 241 -7.59 -6.56 -8.73
CA PHE A 241 -8.22 -5.59 -9.62
C PHE A 241 -9.76 -5.71 -9.62
N ALA A 242 -10.28 -6.94 -9.75
CA ALA A 242 -11.72 -7.20 -9.73
C ALA A 242 -12.39 -6.71 -8.43
N ARG A 243 -11.77 -7.02 -7.27
CA ARG A 243 -12.23 -6.56 -5.96
C ARG A 243 -12.25 -5.03 -5.88
N THR A 244 -11.18 -4.36 -6.26
CA THR A 244 -11.14 -2.88 -6.24
C THR A 244 -12.20 -2.26 -7.15
N CYS A 245 -12.46 -2.87 -8.31
CA CYS A 245 -13.52 -2.43 -9.20
C CYS A 245 -14.90 -2.53 -8.53
N GLN A 246 -15.22 -3.67 -7.90
CA GLN A 246 -16.49 -3.87 -7.19
C GLN A 246 -16.64 -3.00 -5.94
N GLU A 247 -15.54 -2.68 -5.26
CA GLU A 247 -15.54 -1.78 -4.09
C GLU A 247 -15.78 -0.32 -4.47
N ARG A 248 -15.27 0.13 -5.63
CA ARG A 248 -15.33 1.54 -6.03
C ARG A 248 -16.49 1.88 -6.95
N ILE A 249 -17.02 0.90 -7.68
CA ILE A 249 -18.11 1.10 -8.62
C ILE A 249 -19.32 0.25 -8.16
N PRO A 250 -20.43 0.89 -7.76
CA PRO A 250 -21.63 0.18 -7.33
C PRO A 250 -22.19 -0.72 -8.44
N PHE A 251 -22.65 -1.92 -8.05
CA PHE A 251 -23.36 -2.86 -8.92
C PHE A 251 -22.59 -3.35 -10.16
N VAL A 252 -21.25 -3.33 -10.13
CA VAL A 252 -20.46 -3.95 -11.20
C VAL A 252 -20.57 -5.47 -11.10
N ASP A 253 -21.06 -6.07 -12.17
CA ASP A 253 -21.07 -7.51 -12.38
C ASP A 253 -19.75 -7.95 -13.04
N LEU A 254 -18.98 -8.79 -12.33
CA LEU A 254 -17.76 -9.43 -12.83
C LEU A 254 -17.84 -10.97 -12.68
N ASP A 255 -19.00 -11.56 -12.39
CA ASP A 255 -19.08 -12.88 -11.74
C ASP A 255 -18.41 -14.03 -12.53
N ASN A 256 -18.24 -13.88 -13.85
CA ASN A 256 -17.65 -14.90 -14.72
C ASN A 256 -16.14 -14.73 -15.02
N TRP A 257 -15.50 -13.66 -14.56
CA TRP A 257 -14.11 -13.35 -14.94
C TRP A 257 -13.14 -14.49 -14.60
N ARG A 258 -13.37 -15.20 -13.48
CA ARG A 258 -12.54 -16.33 -13.04
C ARG A 258 -12.60 -17.50 -14.01
N THR A 259 -13.78 -17.84 -14.50
CA THR A 259 -13.95 -18.94 -15.47
C THR A 259 -13.38 -18.54 -16.82
N GLU A 260 -13.67 -17.32 -17.28
CA GLU A 260 -13.19 -16.81 -18.58
C GLU A 260 -11.66 -16.72 -18.66
N LEU A 261 -11.00 -16.38 -17.55
CA LEU A 261 -9.54 -16.21 -17.49
C LEU A 261 -8.79 -17.44 -16.93
N ASN A 262 -9.51 -18.54 -16.69
CA ASN A 262 -8.96 -19.76 -16.10
C ASN A 262 -8.23 -19.51 -14.76
N CYS A 263 -8.93 -18.82 -13.86
CA CYS A 263 -8.50 -18.44 -12.52
C CYS A 263 -9.46 -19.00 -11.45
N PRO A 264 -9.52 -20.35 -11.28
CA PRO A 264 -10.40 -20.98 -10.30
C PRO A 264 -10.05 -20.56 -8.87
N TYR A 265 -10.99 -20.80 -7.94
CA TYR A 265 -10.83 -20.53 -6.51
C TYR A 265 -9.80 -21.44 -5.84
#